data_AF-A0A2S9FGA3-F1
#
_entry.id   AF-A0A2S9FGA3-F1
#
_cell.length_a   1.000
_cell.length_b   1.000
_cell.length_c   1.000
_cell.angle_alpha   90.00
_cell.angle_beta   90.00
_cell.angle_gamma   90.00
#
_symmetry.space_group_name_H-M   'P 1'
#
loop_
_entity.id
_entity.type
_entity.pdbx_description
1 polymer ?
#
loop_
_entity_poly.entity_id
_entity_poly.type
_entity_poly.pdbx_seq_one_letter_code
_entity_poly.pdbx_strand_id
1 'polypeptide(L)'
;MTNAPSTPRPTSRVAAAAPVRASTEGSHVVPVTADAVTLLQSMRADPSISILAKTQPGGRISGQDIATLRSLASQARQRLVAEDCTDVTALLDALCSMLAEAVTQPADRAIAFFVSRAHSCWATLPVPVIDRCVIDPTFATRDLVRALHHTPRHSVLMLSTDHARLLHGHGATLTPSPTGAFPVQRSIAGKNRGRTAERAVDFLRRVDRALGAALK
;
A
#
# COMPACT_ATOMS: atom_id res chain seq x y z
N MET A 1 -2.30 -29.39 61.26
CA MET A 1 -3.23 -28.92 60.22
C MET A 1 -2.54 -27.78 59.49
N THR A 2 -1.94 -28.11 58.35
CA THR A 2 -0.90 -27.32 57.68
C THR A 2 -1.49 -26.71 56.42
N ASN A 3 -1.60 -25.39 56.37
CA ASN A 3 -2.11 -24.65 55.22
C ASN A 3 -0.95 -24.07 54.40
N ALA A 4 -0.90 -24.44 53.13
CA ALA A 4 -0.29 -23.69 52.02
C ALA A 4 -1.25 -23.85 50.82
N PRO A 5 -1.18 -23.07 49.72
CA PRO A 5 -0.27 -21.96 49.38
C PRO A 5 -1.00 -20.72 48.82
N SER A 6 -0.30 -19.61 48.57
CA SER A 6 -0.77 -18.58 47.62
C SER A 6 0.39 -17.76 47.07
N THR A 7 0.82 -18.16 45.87
CA THR A 7 1.72 -17.42 44.99
C THR A 7 0.89 -16.45 44.15
N PRO A 8 1.22 -15.15 44.04
CA PRO A 8 0.55 -14.28 43.07
C PRO A 8 1.12 -14.48 41.66
N ARG A 9 0.21 -14.68 40.70
CA ARG A 9 0.43 -14.68 39.24
C ARG A 9 1.00 -13.35 38.74
N PRO A 10 1.84 -13.34 37.69
CA PRO A 10 2.09 -12.15 36.90
C PRO A 10 0.93 -11.90 35.93
N THR A 11 0.24 -10.78 36.08
CA THR A 11 -0.64 -10.20 35.06
C THR A 11 0.05 -9.02 34.41
N SER A 12 0.43 -9.14 33.14
CA SER A 12 0.46 -8.02 32.21
C SER A 12 0.45 -8.55 30.78
N ARG A 13 -0.76 -8.85 30.32
CA ARG A 13 -1.13 -8.88 28.91
C ARG A 13 -1.22 -7.44 28.41
N VAL A 14 -1.12 -7.26 27.08
CA VAL A 14 -1.32 -6.03 26.28
C VAL A 14 0.04 -5.43 25.81
N ALA A 15 0.33 -5.22 24.53
CA ALA A 15 -0.42 -5.35 23.29
C ALA A 15 0.51 -5.90 22.20
N ALA A 16 0.01 -6.85 21.43
CA ALA A 16 0.63 -7.26 20.18
C ALA A 16 0.77 -6.03 19.28
N ALA A 17 2.01 -5.68 18.93
CA ALA A 17 2.29 -4.83 17.79
C ALA A 17 1.63 -5.50 16.58
N ALA A 18 0.59 -4.88 16.04
CA ALA A 18 0.06 -5.26 14.74
C ALA A 18 1.24 -5.21 13.76
N PRO A 19 1.54 -6.30 13.03
CA PRO A 19 2.65 -6.28 12.10
C PRO A 19 2.32 -5.25 11.02
N VAL A 20 3.10 -4.17 10.98
CA VAL A 20 3.38 -3.45 9.74
C VAL A 20 3.84 -4.54 8.80
N ARG A 21 2.99 -4.89 7.82
CA ARG A 21 3.25 -5.97 6.88
C ARG A 21 4.58 -5.66 6.22
N ALA A 22 5.59 -6.41 6.64
CA ALA A 22 6.89 -6.45 6.01
C ALA A 22 6.66 -6.74 4.53
N SER A 23 7.27 -5.88 3.72
CA SER A 23 7.47 -6.01 2.29
C SER A 23 7.79 -7.46 1.91
N THR A 24 6.86 -8.10 1.21
CA THR A 24 7.13 -9.34 0.48
C THR A 24 7.88 -8.99 -0.80
N GLU A 25 9.17 -9.31 -0.84
CA GLU A 25 9.92 -9.45 -2.08
C GLU A 25 9.16 -10.45 -2.97
N GLY A 26 8.64 -9.97 -4.11
CA GLY A 26 7.80 -10.74 -5.03
C GLY A 26 6.35 -10.29 -5.16
N SER A 27 5.90 -9.24 -4.47
CA SER A 27 4.56 -8.72 -4.70
C SER A 27 4.52 -7.87 -5.97
N HIS A 28 3.68 -8.26 -6.93
CA HIS A 28 3.41 -7.45 -8.12
C HIS A 28 2.61 -6.18 -7.80
N VAL A 29 2.22 -5.98 -6.54
CA VAL A 29 1.48 -4.81 -6.07
C VAL A 29 2.40 -3.60 -6.03
N VAL A 30 2.04 -2.58 -6.80
CA VAL A 30 2.74 -1.29 -6.79
C VAL A 30 1.81 -0.21 -6.24
N PRO A 31 2.24 0.58 -5.24
CA PRO A 31 1.47 1.74 -4.80
C PRO A 31 1.42 2.77 -5.93
N VAL A 32 0.28 3.42 -6.10
CA VAL A 32 0.12 4.50 -7.09
C VAL A 32 0.91 5.71 -6.61
N THR A 33 2.16 5.85 -7.04
CA THR A 33 3.02 7.00 -6.74
C THR A 33 3.46 7.70 -8.02
N ALA A 34 3.93 8.94 -7.92
CA ALA A 34 4.45 9.68 -9.06
C ALA A 34 5.61 8.93 -9.76
N ASP A 35 6.50 8.32 -8.97
CA ASP A 35 7.65 7.56 -9.49
C ASP A 35 7.21 6.30 -10.23
N ALA A 36 6.25 5.55 -9.68
CA ALA A 36 5.68 4.36 -10.33
C ALA A 36 4.99 4.71 -11.65
N VAL A 37 4.22 5.81 -11.68
CA VAL A 37 3.58 6.29 -12.91
C VAL A 37 4.61 6.71 -13.95
N THR A 38 5.65 7.43 -13.55
CA THR A 38 6.73 7.87 -14.44
C THR A 38 7.48 6.67 -15.01
N LEU A 39 7.76 5.66 -14.18
CA LEU A 39 8.36 4.40 -14.60
C LEU A 39 7.52 3.72 -15.68
N LEU A 40 6.23 3.50 -15.44
CA LEU A 40 5.32 2.88 -16.41
C LEU A 40 5.19 3.70 -17.71
N GLN A 41 5.22 5.04 -17.63
CA GLN A 41 5.19 5.93 -18.80
C GLN A 41 6.47 5.87 -19.64
N SER A 42 7.61 5.60 -19.00
CA SER A 42 8.91 5.47 -19.69
C SER A 42 9.05 4.14 -20.44
N MET A 43 8.28 3.13 -20.05
CA MET A 43 8.36 1.80 -20.66
C MET A 43 7.80 1.80 -22.08
N ARG A 44 8.52 1.09 -22.96
CA ARG A 44 8.12 0.78 -24.33
C ARG A 44 8.33 -0.70 -24.54
N ALA A 45 7.25 -1.43 -24.75
CA ALA A 45 7.26 -2.85 -25.01
C ALA A 45 6.04 -3.18 -25.86
N ASP A 46 6.25 -3.90 -26.96
CA ASP A 46 5.16 -4.33 -27.83
C ASP A 46 5.04 -5.86 -27.76
N PRO A 47 3.95 -6.41 -27.21
CA PRO A 47 2.77 -5.72 -26.66
C PRO A 47 2.93 -5.26 -25.19
N SER A 48 2.34 -4.11 -24.86
CA SER A 48 2.05 -3.67 -23.49
C SER A 48 0.56 -3.80 -23.20
N ILE A 49 0.20 -4.74 -22.34
CA ILE A 49 -1.18 -5.04 -21.97
C ILE A 49 -1.53 -4.23 -20.73
N SER A 50 -2.63 -3.48 -20.80
CA SER A 50 -3.23 -2.77 -19.68
C SER A 50 -4.69 -3.19 -19.51
N ILE A 51 -5.01 -3.83 -18.39
CA ILE A 51 -6.38 -4.19 -18.04
C ILE A 51 -6.80 -3.32 -16.86
N LEU A 52 -7.90 -2.58 -17.03
CA LEU A 52 -8.48 -1.76 -15.99
C LEU A 52 -9.92 -2.21 -15.77
N ALA A 53 -10.29 -2.37 -14.51
CA ALA A 53 -11.65 -2.73 -14.13
C ALA A 53 -12.09 -1.96 -12.90
N LYS A 54 -13.35 -1.53 -12.90
CA LYS A 54 -14.04 -1.02 -11.72
C LYS A 54 -14.29 -2.18 -10.76
N THR A 55 -14.11 -1.90 -9.48
CA THR A 55 -14.34 -2.86 -8.41
C THR A 55 -15.14 -2.22 -7.28
N GLN A 56 -15.76 -3.03 -6.44
CA GLN A 56 -16.38 -2.53 -5.21
C GLN A 56 -15.37 -2.57 -4.06
N PRO A 57 -15.18 -1.45 -3.31
CA PRO A 57 -14.32 -1.46 -2.14
C PRO A 57 -14.77 -2.50 -1.12
N GLY A 58 -13.82 -3.28 -0.60
CA GLY A 58 -14.13 -4.36 0.33
C GLY A 58 -12.90 -5.15 0.78
N GLY A 59 -13.09 -6.03 1.76
CA GLY A 59 -11.99 -6.87 2.26
C GLY A 59 -11.39 -7.83 1.22
N ARG A 60 -12.14 -8.11 0.14
CA ARG A 60 -11.74 -8.92 -1.02
C ARG A 60 -12.51 -8.47 -2.27
N ILE A 61 -12.00 -8.80 -3.45
CA ILE A 61 -12.67 -8.59 -4.73
C ILE A 61 -13.94 -9.47 -4.80
N SER A 62 -15.05 -8.90 -5.28
CA SER A 62 -16.32 -9.63 -5.39
C SER A 62 -16.30 -10.68 -6.52
N GLY A 63 -17.14 -11.71 -6.43
CA GLY A 63 -17.24 -12.73 -7.49
C GLY A 63 -17.60 -12.16 -8.87
N GLN A 64 -18.43 -11.11 -8.90
CA GLN A 64 -18.79 -10.40 -10.12
C GLN A 64 -17.59 -9.67 -10.72
N ASP A 65 -16.83 -8.95 -9.89
CA ASP A 65 -15.62 -8.24 -10.33
C ASP A 65 -14.56 -9.23 -10.85
N ILE A 66 -14.41 -10.39 -10.21
CA ILE A 66 -13.53 -11.47 -10.69
C ILE A 66 -13.97 -11.97 -12.07
N ALA A 67 -15.27 -12.14 -12.29
CA ALA A 67 -15.80 -12.54 -13.59
C ALA A 67 -15.52 -11.50 -14.68
N THR A 68 -15.68 -10.20 -14.36
CA THR A 68 -15.33 -9.09 -15.26
C THR A 68 -13.85 -9.12 -15.62
N LEU A 69 -12.96 -9.28 -14.62
CA LEU A 69 -11.52 -9.36 -14.84
C LEU A 69 -11.12 -10.54 -15.73
N ARG A 70 -11.71 -11.73 -15.52
CA ARG A 70 -11.49 -12.90 -16.38
C ARG A 70 -11.99 -12.69 -17.80
N SER A 71 -13.11 -11.98 -17.97
CA SER A 71 -13.63 -11.60 -19.28
C SER A 71 -12.66 -10.67 -20.01
N LEU A 72 -12.13 -9.66 -19.32
CA LEU A 72 -11.13 -8.74 -19.88
C LEU A 72 -9.82 -9.45 -20.23
N ALA A 73 -9.35 -10.38 -19.39
CA ALA A 73 -8.19 -11.22 -19.70
C ALA A 73 -8.42 -12.13 -20.91
N SER A 74 -9.65 -12.65 -21.07
CA SER A 74 -10.02 -13.44 -22.25
C SER A 74 -10.04 -12.58 -23.52
N GLN A 75 -10.51 -11.33 -23.43
CA GLN A 75 -10.43 -10.37 -24.54
C GLN A 75 -8.98 -10.05 -24.92
N ALA A 76 -8.10 -9.89 -23.92
CA ALA A 76 -6.67 -9.70 -24.16
C ALA A 76 -6.08 -10.89 -24.93
N ARG A 77 -6.37 -12.12 -24.49
CA ARG A 77 -5.97 -13.35 -25.18
C ARG A 77 -6.44 -13.38 -26.63
N GLN A 78 -7.71 -13.07 -26.90
CA GLN A 78 -8.26 -13.10 -28.26
C GLN A 78 -7.54 -12.11 -29.18
N ARG A 79 -7.25 -10.90 -28.71
CA ARG A 79 -6.52 -9.89 -29.49
C ARG A 79 -5.06 -10.29 -29.74
N LEU A 80 -4.37 -10.76 -28.71
CA LEU A 80 -2.98 -11.21 -28.82
C LEU A 80 -2.80 -12.38 -29.81
N VAL A 81 -3.77 -13.30 -29.87
CA VAL A 81 -3.77 -14.40 -30.84
C VAL A 81 -4.05 -13.89 -32.25
N ALA A 82 -4.95 -12.91 -32.40
CA ALA A 82 -5.25 -12.31 -33.71
C ALA A 82 -4.06 -11.51 -34.28
N GLU A 83 -3.21 -10.96 -33.42
CA GLU A 83 -1.99 -10.21 -33.77
C GLU A 83 -0.75 -11.11 -33.96
N ASP A 84 -0.91 -12.44 -33.89
CA ASP A 84 0.15 -13.45 -34.05
C ASP A 84 1.40 -13.21 -33.17
N CYS A 85 1.16 -12.77 -31.93
CA CYS A 85 2.25 -12.48 -31.01
C CYS A 85 2.99 -13.77 -30.60
N THR A 86 4.31 -13.73 -30.52
CA THR A 86 5.14 -14.91 -30.19
C THR A 86 5.08 -15.26 -28.70
N ASP A 87 4.89 -14.26 -27.83
CA ASP A 87 5.07 -14.40 -26.37
C ASP A 87 3.73 -14.50 -25.61
N VAL A 88 2.64 -14.83 -26.30
CA VAL A 88 1.26 -14.81 -25.76
C VAL A 88 1.13 -15.66 -24.51
N THR A 89 1.69 -16.87 -24.52
CA THR A 89 1.60 -17.79 -23.38
C THR A 89 2.22 -17.19 -22.13
N ALA A 90 3.45 -16.67 -22.23
CA ALA A 90 4.16 -16.09 -21.09
C ALA A 90 3.45 -14.85 -20.52
N LEU A 91 2.92 -13.99 -21.40
CA LEU A 91 2.18 -12.80 -20.99
C LEU A 91 0.86 -13.15 -20.28
N LEU A 92 0.13 -14.15 -20.80
CA LEU A 92 -1.13 -14.60 -20.19
C LEU A 92 -0.90 -15.33 -18.87
N ASP A 93 0.17 -16.11 -18.74
CA ASP A 93 0.53 -16.78 -17.50
C ASP A 93 0.90 -15.77 -16.40
N ALA A 94 1.67 -14.74 -16.76
CA ALA A 94 1.97 -13.63 -15.85
C ALA A 94 0.69 -12.89 -15.42
N LEU A 95 -0.22 -12.61 -16.36
CA LEU A 95 -1.49 -11.97 -16.06
C LEU A 95 -2.37 -12.83 -15.14
N CYS A 96 -2.50 -14.13 -15.40
CA CYS A 96 -3.28 -15.05 -14.59
C CYS A 96 -2.71 -15.16 -13.17
N SER A 97 -1.38 -15.20 -13.04
CA SER A 97 -0.70 -15.25 -11.75
C SER A 97 -0.96 -13.99 -10.92
N MET A 98 -0.85 -12.81 -11.54
CA MET A 98 -1.18 -11.54 -10.87
C MET A 98 -2.66 -11.44 -10.50
N LEU A 99 -3.57 -11.91 -11.36
CA LEU A 99 -5.00 -11.95 -11.04
C LEU A 99 -5.28 -12.83 -9.82
N ALA A 100 -4.63 -14.00 -9.73
CA ALA A 100 -4.76 -14.87 -8.58
C ALA A 100 -4.24 -14.20 -7.29
N GLU A 101 -3.12 -13.47 -7.36
CA GLU A 101 -2.61 -12.68 -6.24
C GLU A 101 -3.62 -11.58 -5.83
N ALA A 102 -4.11 -10.80 -6.79
CA ALA A 102 -5.00 -9.67 -6.56
C ALA A 102 -6.32 -10.04 -5.88
N VAL A 103 -6.89 -11.20 -6.20
CA VAL A 103 -8.14 -11.69 -5.58
C VAL A 103 -7.99 -11.95 -4.07
N THR A 104 -6.75 -12.17 -3.60
CA THR A 104 -6.48 -12.36 -2.17
C THR A 104 -6.36 -11.06 -1.39
N GLN A 105 -6.23 -9.93 -2.08
CA GLN A 105 -6.00 -8.61 -1.48
C GLN A 105 -7.31 -7.83 -1.32
N PRO A 106 -7.31 -6.80 -0.44
CA PRO A 106 -8.42 -5.87 -0.34
C PRO A 106 -8.69 -5.16 -1.67
N ALA A 107 -9.96 -4.97 -1.98
CA ALA A 107 -10.40 -4.26 -3.16
C ALA A 107 -10.61 -2.77 -2.86
N ASP A 108 -10.31 -1.92 -3.83
CA ASP A 108 -10.66 -0.49 -3.82
C ASP A 108 -11.71 -0.21 -4.91
N ARG A 109 -11.88 1.04 -5.34
CA ARG A 109 -12.86 1.45 -6.36
C ARG A 109 -12.51 0.95 -7.77
N ALA A 110 -11.25 0.62 -8.01
CA ALA A 110 -10.81 -0.02 -9.24
C ALA A 110 -9.48 -0.76 -9.05
N ILE A 111 -9.15 -1.59 -10.04
CA ILE A 111 -7.89 -2.30 -10.15
C ILE A 111 -7.33 -2.14 -11.57
N ALA A 112 -6.00 -2.05 -11.67
CA ALA A 112 -5.28 -1.98 -12.93
C ALA A 112 -4.14 -3.00 -12.95
N PHE A 113 -4.03 -3.74 -14.05
CA PHE A 113 -2.96 -4.69 -14.33
C PHE A 113 -2.15 -4.21 -15.53
N PHE A 114 -0.83 -4.29 -15.43
CA PHE A 114 0.12 -3.92 -16.46
C PHE A 114 1.05 -5.11 -16.71
N VAL A 115 1.06 -5.62 -17.95
CA VAL A 115 1.89 -6.77 -18.34
C VAL A 115 2.58 -6.49 -19.65
N SER A 116 3.88 -6.71 -19.66
CA SER A 116 4.74 -6.72 -20.83
C SER A 116 5.82 -7.78 -20.66
N ARG A 117 6.65 -8.00 -21.68
CA ARG A 117 7.78 -8.93 -21.61
C ARG A 117 8.79 -8.56 -20.51
N ALA A 118 8.95 -7.27 -20.23
CA ALA A 118 9.98 -6.77 -19.30
C ALA A 118 9.43 -6.45 -17.90
N HIS A 119 8.13 -6.23 -17.77
CA HIS A 119 7.54 -5.74 -16.53
C HIS A 119 6.10 -6.22 -16.35
N SER A 120 5.79 -6.69 -15.14
CA SER A 120 4.45 -7.09 -14.71
C SER A 120 4.16 -6.55 -13.32
N CYS A 121 3.10 -5.75 -13.21
CA CYS A 121 2.63 -5.23 -11.94
C CYS A 121 1.13 -4.94 -11.95
N TRP A 122 0.56 -4.74 -10.78
CA TRP A 122 -0.83 -4.33 -10.62
C TRP A 122 -0.99 -3.35 -9.47
N ALA A 123 -2.04 -2.54 -9.53
CA ALA A 123 -2.33 -1.51 -8.54
C ALA A 123 -3.83 -1.38 -8.29
N THR A 124 -4.21 -1.08 -7.05
CA THR A 124 -5.57 -0.63 -6.71
C THR A 124 -5.67 0.89 -6.88
N LEU A 125 -6.83 1.37 -7.31
CA LEU A 125 -7.08 2.78 -7.56
C LEU A 125 -8.25 3.28 -6.68
N PRO A 126 -8.11 4.44 -6.00
CA PRO A 126 -9.17 5.03 -5.18
C PRO A 126 -10.24 5.77 -6.02
N VAL A 127 -10.16 5.66 -7.35
CA VAL A 127 -11.09 6.26 -8.30
C VAL A 127 -11.68 5.18 -9.18
N PRO A 128 -12.99 5.23 -9.49
CA PRO A 128 -13.57 4.31 -10.44
C PRO A 128 -12.96 4.54 -11.84
N VAL A 129 -12.82 3.46 -12.59
CA VAL A 129 -12.35 3.45 -13.99
C VAL A 129 -13.40 2.84 -14.90
N ILE A 130 -13.18 2.96 -16.21
CA ILE A 130 -13.98 2.26 -17.22
C ILE A 130 -13.29 0.93 -17.52
N ASP A 131 -14.07 -0.15 -17.44
CA ASP A 131 -13.63 -1.51 -17.76
C ASP A 131 -13.11 -1.59 -19.19
N ARG A 132 -11.82 -1.91 -19.35
CA ARG A 132 -11.21 -2.02 -20.67
C ARG A 132 -9.94 -2.85 -20.66
N CYS A 133 -9.68 -3.43 -21.82
CA CYS A 133 -8.40 -4.04 -22.18
C CYS A 133 -7.77 -3.20 -23.28
N VAL A 134 -6.55 -2.72 -23.04
CA VAL A 134 -5.74 -1.96 -23.99
C VAL A 134 -4.47 -2.75 -24.26
N ILE A 135 -4.13 -2.90 -25.53
CA ILE A 135 -2.87 -3.51 -25.98
C ILE A 135 -2.28 -2.49 -26.93
N ASP A 136 -1.14 -1.93 -26.55
CA ASP A 136 -0.45 -0.86 -27.26
C ASP A 136 1.07 -1.03 -27.07
N PRO A 137 1.92 -0.28 -27.78
CA PRO A 137 3.37 -0.24 -27.51
C PRO A 137 3.73 0.36 -26.12
N THR A 138 2.76 0.94 -25.42
CA THR A 138 2.93 1.65 -24.14
C THR A 138 1.79 1.34 -23.18
N PHE A 139 2.02 1.42 -21.86
CA PHE A 139 0.97 1.22 -20.87
C PHE A 139 -0.07 2.36 -20.81
N ALA A 140 -1.33 2.01 -20.59
CA ALA A 140 -2.44 2.96 -20.45
C ALA A 140 -2.47 3.63 -19.06
N THR A 141 -1.60 4.62 -18.85
CA THR A 141 -1.36 5.24 -17.52
C THR A 141 -2.30 6.38 -17.14
N ARG A 142 -3.20 6.83 -18.04
CA ARG A 142 -4.10 7.98 -17.80
C ARG A 142 -4.89 7.87 -16.49
N ASP A 143 -5.39 6.69 -16.16
CA ASP A 143 -6.20 6.49 -14.95
C ASP A 143 -5.34 6.45 -13.67
N LEU A 144 -4.07 6.03 -13.76
CA LEU A 144 -3.12 6.16 -12.66
C LEU A 144 -2.81 7.63 -12.36
N VAL A 145 -2.62 8.45 -13.40
CA VAL A 145 -2.43 9.90 -13.23
C VAL A 145 -3.66 10.52 -12.56
N ARG A 146 -4.87 10.13 -12.97
CA ARG A 146 -6.10 10.60 -12.31
C ARG A 146 -6.16 10.15 -10.85
N ALA A 147 -5.84 8.88 -10.56
CA ALA A 147 -5.77 8.36 -9.20
C ALA A 147 -4.76 9.13 -8.33
N LEU A 148 -3.59 9.46 -8.89
CA LEU A 148 -2.55 10.24 -8.23
C LEU A 148 -3.06 11.62 -7.79
N HIS A 149 -3.79 12.32 -8.67
CA HIS A 149 -4.37 13.63 -8.34
C HIS A 149 -5.51 13.56 -7.31
N HIS A 150 -6.24 12.45 -7.25
CA HIS A 150 -7.27 12.23 -6.23
C HIS A 150 -6.72 11.82 -4.86
N THR A 151 -5.40 11.65 -4.76
CA THR A 151 -4.74 11.10 -3.59
C THR A 151 -3.73 12.11 -3.03
N PRO A 152 -4.21 13.21 -2.41
CA PRO A 152 -3.32 14.24 -1.92
C PRO A 152 -2.38 13.65 -0.86
N ARG A 153 -1.11 14.07 -0.94
CA ARG A 153 -0.14 13.79 0.11
C ARG A 153 -0.65 14.41 1.40
N HIS A 154 -0.68 13.62 2.46
CA HIS A 154 -1.09 14.08 3.78
C HIS A 154 -0.07 13.61 4.82
N SER A 155 -0.05 14.25 5.98
CA SER A 155 0.78 13.83 7.10
C SER A 155 -0.11 13.49 8.28
N VAL A 156 0.13 12.34 8.90
CA VAL A 156 -0.60 11.88 10.08
C VAL A 156 0.35 11.92 11.27
N LEU A 157 0.03 12.75 12.26
CA LEU A 157 0.71 12.75 13.56
C LEU A 157 -0.06 11.83 14.51
N MET A 158 0.55 10.70 14.86
CA MET A 158 0.05 9.85 15.95
C MET A 158 0.65 10.32 17.26
N LEU A 159 -0.19 10.70 18.21
CA LEU A 159 0.20 11.25 19.50
C LEU A 159 -0.38 10.41 20.64
N SER A 160 0.49 9.98 21.55
CA SER A 160 0.20 9.34 22.83
C SER A 160 0.72 10.22 23.98
N THR A 161 0.44 9.83 25.22
CA THR A 161 0.91 10.51 26.43
C THR A 161 2.43 10.46 26.62
N ASP A 162 3.10 9.52 25.94
CA ASP A 162 4.51 9.19 26.07
C ASP A 162 5.27 9.09 24.74
N HIS A 163 4.56 9.09 23.61
CA HIS A 163 5.14 8.83 22.30
C HIS A 163 4.45 9.64 21.20
N ALA A 164 5.21 10.18 20.25
CA ALA A 164 4.70 10.78 19.02
C ALA A 164 5.40 10.20 17.78
N ARG A 165 4.63 9.91 16.72
CA ARG A 165 5.12 9.45 15.41
C ARG A 165 4.53 10.32 14.32
N LEU A 166 5.36 10.75 13.38
CA LEU A 166 4.90 11.39 12.16
C LEU A 166 4.96 10.37 11.01
N LEU A 167 3.84 10.21 10.33
CA LEU A 167 3.70 9.37 9.14
C LEU A 167 3.37 10.26 7.95
N HIS A 168 3.97 10.01 6.80
CA HIS A 168 3.54 10.57 5.54
C HIS A 168 2.62 9.59 4.83
N GLY A 169 1.46 10.10 4.44
CA GLY A 169 0.42 9.36 3.76
C GLY A 169 0.38 9.69 2.27
N HIS A 170 0.28 8.62 1.48
CA HIS A 170 -0.11 8.69 0.08
C HIS A 170 -1.23 7.67 -0.14
N GLY A 171 -2.46 8.16 -0.16
CA GLY A 171 -3.66 7.31 -0.26
C GLY A 171 -3.84 6.44 0.96
N ALA A 172 -3.98 5.15 0.76
CA ALA A 172 -4.11 4.19 1.85
C ALA A 172 -2.75 3.79 2.48
N THR A 173 -1.63 4.25 1.92
CA THR A 173 -0.29 3.90 2.40
C THR A 173 0.24 4.98 3.32
N LEU A 174 0.69 4.56 4.51
CA LEU A 174 1.38 5.41 5.48
C LEU A 174 2.82 4.91 5.65
N THR A 175 3.79 5.81 5.43
CA THR A 175 5.21 5.53 5.66
C THR A 175 5.74 6.43 6.79
N PRO A 176 6.72 5.96 7.59
CA PRO A 176 7.38 6.83 8.57
C PRO A 176 8.01 8.05 7.92
N SER A 177 7.97 9.20 8.60
CA SER A 177 8.67 10.38 8.14
C SER A 177 10.19 10.12 8.07
N PRO A 178 10.86 10.43 6.95
CA PRO A 178 12.32 10.30 6.84
C PRO A 178 13.06 11.34 7.68
N THR A 179 12.37 12.40 8.10
CA THR A 179 12.94 13.50 8.88
C THR A 179 13.20 13.02 10.30
N GLY A 180 14.47 13.05 10.75
CA GLY A 180 14.90 12.56 12.06
C GLY A 180 14.31 13.27 13.29
N ALA A 181 13.35 14.17 13.11
CA ALA A 181 12.59 14.82 14.16
C ALA A 181 11.57 13.89 14.84
N PHE A 182 11.18 12.79 14.16
CA PHE A 182 10.29 11.74 14.70
C PHE A 182 10.96 10.36 14.57
N PRO A 183 10.70 9.40 15.48
CA PRO A 183 9.76 9.44 16.61
C PRO A 183 10.24 10.29 17.80
N VAL A 184 9.31 10.90 18.53
CA VAL A 184 9.59 11.63 19.77
C VAL A 184 9.07 10.81 20.95
N GLN A 185 9.94 10.49 21.90
CA GLN A 185 9.55 9.84 23.16
C GLN A 185 9.62 10.84 24.31
N ARG A 186 8.63 10.79 25.20
CA ARG A 186 8.61 11.55 26.44
C ARG A 186 9.67 11.00 27.40
N SER A 187 10.45 11.88 28.00
CA SER A 187 11.41 11.45 29.02
C SER A 187 10.68 11.11 30.30
N ILE A 188 10.54 9.81 30.56
CA ILE A 188 10.04 9.28 31.83
C ILE A 188 11.24 9.20 32.78
N ALA A 189 11.07 9.59 34.04
CA ALA A 189 12.14 9.46 35.03
C ALA A 189 12.61 8.01 35.10
N GLY A 190 13.85 7.76 34.68
CA GLY A 190 14.45 6.44 34.73
C GLY A 190 14.84 6.05 36.15
N LYS A 191 15.15 4.76 36.34
CA LYS A 191 15.64 4.17 37.61
C LYS A 191 16.90 4.87 38.18
N ASN A 192 17.57 5.71 37.38
CA ASN A 192 18.66 6.57 37.81
C ASN A 192 18.14 7.90 38.36
N ARG A 193 18.23 8.00 39.69
CA ARG A 193 17.93 9.17 40.52
C ARG A 193 18.65 10.41 39.98
N GLY A 194 17.91 11.31 39.34
CA GLY A 194 18.45 12.62 38.93
C GLY A 194 17.71 13.34 37.80
N ARG A 195 16.89 12.67 36.99
CA ARG A 195 16.06 13.32 35.96
C ARG A 195 14.59 13.35 36.38
N THR A 196 14.06 14.54 36.65
CA THR A 196 12.61 14.75 36.83
C THR A 196 11.89 14.37 35.54
N ALA A 197 10.77 13.64 35.65
CA ALA A 197 9.96 13.28 34.49
C ALA A 197 9.54 14.54 33.73
N GLU A 198 9.68 14.53 32.40
CA GLU A 198 9.25 15.61 31.53
C GLU A 198 7.74 15.85 31.75
N ARG A 199 7.33 17.10 31.95
CA ARG A 199 5.90 17.42 32.06
C ARG A 199 5.24 17.19 30.71
N ALA A 200 3.98 16.75 30.72
CA ALA A 200 3.24 16.49 29.48
C ALA A 200 3.21 17.70 28.54
N VAL A 201 3.08 18.92 29.11
CA VAL A 201 3.08 20.17 28.33
C VAL A 201 4.42 20.42 27.61
N ASP A 202 5.55 20.12 28.26
CA ASP A 202 6.87 20.31 27.66
C ASP A 202 7.11 19.32 26.51
N PHE A 203 6.64 18.08 26.70
CA PHE A 203 6.62 17.07 25.65
C PHE A 203 5.79 17.53 24.43
N LEU A 204 4.57 18.02 24.65
CA LEU A 204 3.70 18.51 23.56
C LEU A 204 4.31 19.69 22.80
N ARG A 205 4.93 20.64 23.51
CA ARG A 205 5.66 21.76 22.89
C ARG A 205 6.84 21.30 22.04
N ARG A 206 7.55 20.27 22.49
CA ARG A 206 8.66 19.66 21.72
C ARG A 206 8.14 18.96 20.47
N VAL A 207 7.01 18.25 20.56
CA VAL A 207 6.34 17.63 19.41
C VAL A 207 5.88 18.69 18.41
N ASP A 208 5.27 19.79 18.87
CA ASP A 208 4.82 20.89 18.00
C ASP A 208 6.00 21.54 17.24
N ARG A 209 7.12 21.80 17.94
CA ARG A 209 8.33 22.31 17.30
C ARG A 209 8.92 21.34 16.29
N ALA A 210 8.95 20.05 16.62
CA ALA A 210 9.40 18.99 15.71
C ALA A 210 8.50 18.88 14.48
N LEU A 211 7.19 19.02 14.65
CA LEU A 211 6.21 19.04 13.56
C LEU A 211 6.43 20.25 12.64
N GLY A 212 6.59 21.45 13.21
CA GLY A 212 6.86 22.66 12.44
C GLY A 212 8.18 22.62 11.66
N ALA A 213 9.17 21.85 12.13
CA ALA A 213 10.41 21.60 11.39
C ALA A 213 10.25 20.52 10.30
N ALA A 214 9.40 19.52 10.54
CA ALA A 214 9.20 18.40 9.62
C ALA A 214 8.23 18.70 8.46
N LEU A 215 7.41 19.76 8.57
CA LEU A 215 6.45 20.18 7.55
C LEU A 215 6.91 21.38 6.70
N LYS A 216 8.13 21.88 6.93
CA LYS A 216 8.77 22.89 6.08
C LYS A 216 9.52 22.23 4.93
#